data_AF-A0A7R9YXW0-F1
#
_entry.id   AF-A0A7R9YXW0-F1
#
_cell.length_a   1.000
_cell.length_b   1.000
_cell.length_c   1.000
_cell.angle_alpha   90.00
_cell.angle_beta   90.00
_cell.angle_gamma   90.00
#
_symmetry.space_group_name_H-M   'P 1'
#
loop_
_entity.id
_entity.type
_entity.pdbx_description
1 polymer ?
#
loop_
_entity_poly.entity_id
_entity_poly.type
_entity_poly.pdbx_seq_one_letter_code
_entity_poly.pdbx_strand_id
1 'polypeptide(L)'
;GGAGCGEPEDAPMSSGAAAAVSSADADRAAWAADMRRRFSPAGMVNADGSVNQGFFKPKSVLLVTEARWGAEETDALMCGLERHGIGRWGDIGAELLPRWSDHQIRVRAAKLLGGCDRRGAVKA
;
A
#
# COMPACT_ATOMS: atom_id res chain seq x y z
N GLY A 1 7.43 56.32 32.90
CA GLY A 1 6.81 56.32 31.57
C GLY A 1 7.61 55.35 30.72
N GLY A 2 6.99 54.28 30.25
CA GLY A 2 7.65 53.15 29.60
C GLY A 2 8.21 53.46 28.21
N ALA A 3 9.28 52.75 27.86
CA ALA A 3 9.84 52.66 26.53
C ALA A 3 8.91 51.80 25.65
N GLY A 4 8.36 52.39 24.59
CA GLY A 4 7.57 51.68 23.60
C GLY A 4 8.48 51.05 22.55
N CYS A 5 8.52 49.71 22.52
CA CYS A 5 8.98 48.94 21.37
C CYS A 5 7.88 49.00 20.31
N GLY A 6 8.13 49.72 19.20
CA GLY A 6 7.28 49.69 18.01
C GLY A 6 7.85 48.71 17.01
N GLU A 7 7.16 47.59 16.80
CA GLU A 7 7.43 46.60 15.76
C GLU A 7 7.28 47.22 14.35
N PRO A 8 8.09 46.82 13.36
CA PRO A 8 7.90 47.23 11.98
C PRO A 8 6.68 46.52 11.36
N GLU A 9 5.80 47.32 10.78
CA GLU A 9 4.55 46.90 10.15
C GLU A 9 4.75 45.90 9.01
N ASP A 10 3.82 44.94 8.97
CA ASP A 10 3.61 43.88 8.00
C ASP A 10 3.71 44.35 6.54
N ALA A 11 4.79 43.98 5.85
CA ALA A 11 4.81 43.89 4.40
C ALA A 11 4.31 42.50 3.98
N PRO A 12 3.27 42.38 3.14
CA PRO A 12 2.77 41.08 2.72
C PRO A 12 3.82 40.32 1.91
N MET A 13 4.23 39.20 2.47
CA MET A 13 5.04 38.16 1.84
C MET A 13 4.41 37.70 0.52
N SER A 14 5.25 37.72 -0.52
CA SER A 14 5.29 36.71 -1.58
C SER A 14 4.05 36.56 -2.45
N SER A 15 3.89 37.46 -3.44
CA SER A 15 3.22 37.07 -4.68
C SER A 15 4.12 36.05 -5.38
N GLY A 16 3.69 34.78 -5.42
CA GLY A 16 4.36 33.72 -6.15
C GLY A 16 4.49 34.11 -7.62
N ALA A 17 5.68 34.58 -8.00
CA ALA A 17 6.04 34.80 -9.38
C ALA A 17 5.92 33.45 -10.12
N ALA A 18 5.04 33.41 -11.12
CA ALA A 18 5.07 32.37 -12.13
C ALA A 18 6.46 32.43 -12.78
N ALA A 19 7.35 31.55 -12.36
CA ALA A 19 8.68 31.43 -12.95
C ALA A 19 8.49 31.18 -14.44
N ALA A 20 8.96 32.11 -15.27
CA ALA A 20 8.96 31.96 -16.71
C ALA A 20 9.71 30.66 -17.04
N VAL A 21 8.97 29.65 -17.50
CA VAL A 21 9.52 28.35 -17.89
C VAL A 21 10.53 28.63 -19.01
N SER A 22 11.80 28.30 -18.77
CA SER A 22 12.86 28.47 -19.76
C SER A 22 12.49 27.75 -21.05
N SER A 23 12.85 28.30 -22.21
CA SER A 23 12.60 27.66 -23.51
C SER A 23 13.14 26.23 -23.55
N ALA A 24 14.26 25.97 -22.87
CA ALA A 24 14.83 24.62 -22.73
C ALA A 24 13.96 23.66 -21.89
N ASP A 25 13.18 24.17 -20.93
CA ASP A 25 12.22 23.38 -20.17
C ASP A 25 10.96 23.08 -20.99
N ALA A 26 10.53 24.05 -21.81
CA ALA A 26 9.42 23.86 -22.75
C ALA A 26 9.76 22.81 -23.82
N ASP A 27 10.98 22.84 -24.37
CA ASP A 27 11.46 21.86 -25.36
C ASP A 27 11.54 20.45 -24.77
N ARG A 28 12.04 20.34 -23.52
CA ARG A 28 12.07 19.07 -22.78
C ARG A 28 10.67 18.54 -22.50
N ALA A 29 9.73 19.41 -22.13
CA ALA A 29 8.34 19.04 -21.89
C ALA A 29 7.64 18.57 -23.17
N ALA A 30 7.87 19.25 -24.30
CA ALA A 30 7.33 18.89 -25.60
C ALA A 30 7.87 17.53 -26.08
N TRP A 31 9.18 17.30 -25.93
CA TRP A 31 9.81 16.01 -26.23
C TRP A 31 9.24 14.88 -25.36
N ALA A 32 9.09 15.11 -24.06
CA ALA A 32 8.50 14.13 -23.16
C ALA A 32 7.04 13.80 -23.51
N ALA A 33 6.24 14.80 -23.91
CA ALA A 33 4.87 14.60 -24.36
C ALA A 33 4.80 13.76 -25.65
N ASP A 34 5.69 14.02 -26.61
CA ASP A 34 5.79 13.25 -27.86
C ASP A 34 6.20 11.79 -27.59
N MET A 35 7.22 11.57 -26.75
CA MET A 35 7.66 10.23 -26.36
C MET A 35 6.55 9.43 -25.66
N ARG A 36 5.81 10.07 -24.74
CA ARG A 36 4.67 9.42 -24.08
C ARG A 36 3.60 9.02 -25.09
N ARG A 37 3.25 9.86 -26.06
CA ARG A 37 2.26 9.51 -27.09
C ARG A 37 2.66 8.30 -27.95
N ARG A 38 3.95 8.15 -28.25
CA ARG A 38 4.44 7.06 -29.11
C ARG A 38 4.57 5.71 -28.41
N PHE A 39 4.98 5.71 -27.15
CA PHE A 39 5.40 4.49 -26.45
C PHE A 39 4.46 4.05 -25.32
N SER A 40 3.42 4.83 -25.02
CA SER A 40 2.49 4.51 -23.94
C SER A 40 1.27 3.73 -24.43
N PRO A 41 0.75 2.76 -23.64
CA PRO A 41 -0.52 2.10 -23.89
C PRO A 41 -1.71 3.07 -24.00
N ALA A 42 -2.72 2.69 -24.79
CA ALA A 42 -3.93 3.48 -24.98
C ALA A 42 -4.63 3.77 -23.63
N GLY A 43 -4.93 5.05 -23.36
CA GLY A 43 -5.56 5.51 -22.13
C GLY A 43 -4.60 5.94 -21.00
N MET A 44 -3.30 5.70 -21.14
CA MET A 44 -2.27 6.13 -20.17
C MET A 44 -1.87 7.60 -20.30
N VAL A 45 -2.07 8.18 -21.49
CA VAL A 45 -1.71 9.57 -21.82
C VAL A 45 -2.95 10.28 -22.34
N ASN A 46 -3.19 11.48 -21.83
CA ASN A 46 -4.28 12.36 -22.24
C ASN A 46 -3.96 13.01 -23.61
N ALA A 47 -4.96 13.60 -24.27
CA ALA A 47 -4.78 14.24 -25.59
C ALA A 47 -3.78 15.41 -25.57
N ASP A 48 -3.62 16.07 -24.42
CA ASP A 48 -2.65 17.14 -24.17
C ASP A 48 -1.21 16.63 -23.95
N GLY A 49 -0.99 15.31 -23.89
CA GLY A 49 0.32 14.71 -23.60
C GLY A 49 0.65 14.57 -22.11
N SER A 50 -0.29 14.89 -21.23
CA SER A 50 -0.18 14.66 -19.79
C SER A 50 -0.45 13.20 -19.41
N VAL A 51 0.09 12.76 -18.28
CA VAL A 51 -0.08 11.37 -17.79
C VAL A 51 -1.43 11.25 -17.09
N ASN A 52 -2.23 10.26 -17.51
CA ASN A 52 -3.49 9.94 -16.86
C ASN A 52 -3.24 9.13 -15.58
N GLN A 53 -3.21 9.81 -14.43
CA GLN A 53 -3.02 9.18 -13.12
C GLN A 53 -4.13 8.17 -12.76
N GLY A 54 -5.31 8.29 -13.37
CA GLY A 54 -6.42 7.34 -13.20
C GLY A 54 -6.17 5.98 -13.85
N PHE A 55 -5.30 5.92 -14.87
CA PHE A 55 -4.92 4.66 -15.52
C PHE A 55 -4.14 3.74 -14.57
N PHE A 56 -3.35 4.33 -13.67
CA PHE A 56 -2.52 3.58 -12.71
C PHE A 56 -3.25 3.25 -11.42
N LYS A 57 -4.46 3.78 -11.21
CA LYS A 57 -5.26 3.46 -10.04
C LYS A 57 -5.87 2.07 -10.23
N PRO A 58 -5.63 1.10 -9.34
CA PRO A 58 -6.30 -0.19 -9.40
C PRO A 58 -7.81 0.02 -9.42
N LYS A 59 -8.49 -0.49 -10.45
CA LYS A 59 -9.97 -0.44 -10.55
C LYS A 59 -10.53 -1.26 -9.41
N SER A 60 -11.15 -0.56 -8.46
CA SER A 60 -11.70 -1.07 -7.20
C SER A 60 -10.72 -1.93 -6.39
N VAL A 61 -10.26 -1.38 -5.28
CA VAL A 61 -9.94 -2.21 -4.12
C VAL A 61 -11.24 -2.94 -3.78
N LEU A 62 -11.41 -4.16 -4.29
CA LEU A 62 -12.31 -5.11 -3.68
C LEU A 62 -11.83 -5.17 -2.24
N LEU A 63 -12.65 -4.67 -1.32
CA LEU A 63 -12.50 -4.91 0.11
C LEU A 63 -12.71 -6.41 0.30
N VAL A 64 -11.76 -7.21 -0.14
CA VAL A 64 -11.53 -8.53 0.41
C VAL A 64 -11.21 -8.18 1.85
N THR A 65 -12.17 -8.37 2.73
CA THR A 65 -11.93 -8.45 4.17
C THR A 65 -10.93 -9.58 4.32
N GLU A 66 -9.64 -9.24 4.22
CA GLU A 66 -8.57 -10.20 4.41
C GLU A 66 -8.79 -10.77 5.79
N ALA A 67 -9.22 -12.02 5.81
CA ALA A 67 -9.34 -12.80 7.01
C ALA A 67 -8.00 -12.66 7.74
N ARG A 68 -8.01 -12.04 8.92
CA ARG A 68 -6.84 -11.95 9.78
C ARG A 68 -6.81 -13.19 10.65
N TRP A 69 -5.62 -13.76 10.82
CA TRP A 69 -5.39 -14.84 11.77
C TRP A 69 -5.49 -14.29 13.19
N GLY A 70 -6.39 -14.83 13.99
CA GLY A 70 -6.51 -14.57 15.43
C GLY A 70 -5.77 -15.60 16.27
N ALA A 71 -5.89 -15.44 17.59
CA ALA A 71 -5.35 -16.37 18.56
C ALA A 71 -6.08 -17.72 18.49
N GLU A 72 -7.41 -17.69 18.40
CA GLU A 72 -8.25 -18.90 18.31
C GLU A 72 -7.87 -19.76 17.11
N GLU A 73 -7.67 -19.17 15.93
CA GLU A 73 -7.26 -19.94 14.75
C GLU A 73 -5.83 -20.47 14.86
N THR A 74 -4.97 -19.80 15.62
CA THR A 74 -3.61 -20.27 15.87
C THR A 74 -3.62 -21.46 16.84
N ASP A 75 -4.44 -21.42 17.88
CA ASP A 75 -4.63 -22.53 18.82
C ASP A 75 -5.29 -23.73 18.13
N ALA A 76 -6.29 -23.49 17.28
CA ALA A 76 -6.91 -24.51 16.44
C ALA A 76 -5.91 -25.16 15.48
N LEU A 77 -5.00 -24.38 14.90
CA LEU A 77 -3.91 -24.90 14.07
C LEU A 77 -2.97 -25.82 14.87
N MET A 78 -2.62 -25.43 16.09
CA MET A 78 -1.77 -26.25 16.97
C MET A 78 -2.45 -27.56 17.36
N CYS A 79 -3.73 -27.51 17.73
CA CYS A 79 -4.51 -28.72 18.03
C CYS A 79 -4.62 -29.64 16.80
N GLY A 80 -4.82 -29.07 15.61
CA GLY A 80 -4.84 -29.82 14.36
C GLY A 80 -3.50 -30.48 14.04
N LEU A 81 -2.39 -29.79 14.28
CA LEU A 81 -1.04 -30.34 14.12
C LEU A 81 -0.75 -31.48 15.12
N GLU A 82 -1.21 -31.37 16.36
CA GLU A 82 -1.09 -32.44 17.37
C GLU A 82 -1.90 -33.68 17.00
N ARG A 83 -3.11 -33.50 16.45
CA ARG A 83 -4.02 -34.60 16.15
C ARG A 83 -3.74 -35.31 14.82
N HIS A 84 -3.53 -34.55 13.76
CA HIS A 84 -3.39 -35.06 12.38
C HIS A 84 -1.94 -35.14 11.92
N GLY A 85 -1.03 -34.46 12.60
CA GLY A 85 0.37 -34.34 12.20
C GLY A 85 0.59 -33.37 11.04
N ILE A 86 1.86 -33.19 10.67
CA ILE A 86 2.27 -32.27 9.60
C ILE A 86 1.97 -32.91 8.23
N GLY A 87 1.27 -32.19 7.35
CA GLY A 87 1.03 -32.60 5.96
C GLY A 87 -0.43 -32.92 5.63
N ARG A 88 -1.29 -33.14 6.63
CA ARG A 88 -2.74 -33.36 6.46
C ARG A 88 -3.54 -32.05 6.53
N TRP A 89 -3.19 -31.09 5.68
CA TRP A 89 -3.77 -29.74 5.73
C TRP A 89 -5.27 -29.71 5.41
N GLY A 90 -5.73 -30.55 4.48
CA GLY A 90 -7.14 -30.66 4.14
C GLY A 90 -8.01 -31.17 5.29
N ASP A 91 -7.51 -32.16 6.06
CA ASP A 91 -8.21 -32.69 7.24
C ASP A 91 -8.30 -31.62 8.35
N ILE A 92 -7.19 -30.89 8.59
CA ILE A 92 -7.13 -29.77 9.55
C ILE A 92 -8.05 -28.62 9.12
N GLY A 93 -8.05 -28.28 7.82
CA GLY A 93 -8.92 -27.25 7.26
C GLY A 93 -10.39 -27.61 7.38
N ALA A 94 -10.77 -28.84 7.03
CA ALA A 94 -12.15 -29.29 7.10
C ALA A 94 -12.72 -29.33 8.53
N GLU A 95 -11.91 -29.73 9.52
CA GLU A 95 -12.37 -29.92 10.89
C GLU A 95 -12.25 -28.65 11.76
N LEU A 96 -11.14 -27.92 11.65
CA LEU A 96 -10.77 -26.87 12.60
C LEU A 96 -10.69 -25.47 11.97
N LEU A 97 -10.42 -25.37 10.67
CA LEU A 97 -10.14 -24.10 10.00
C LEU A 97 -10.83 -23.98 8.62
N PRO A 98 -12.17 -24.12 8.54
CA PRO A 98 -12.88 -24.22 7.25
C PRO A 98 -12.85 -22.92 6.43
N ARG A 99 -12.51 -21.80 7.07
CA ARG A 99 -12.36 -20.49 6.43
C ARG A 99 -11.03 -20.35 5.69
N TRP A 100 -10.04 -21.19 5.98
CA TRP A 100 -8.69 -21.06 5.46
C TRP A 100 -8.41 -22.15 4.44
N SER A 101 -7.78 -21.77 3.33
CA SER A 101 -7.34 -22.75 2.35
C SER A 101 -6.13 -23.54 2.87
N ASP A 102 -5.97 -24.79 2.40
CA ASP A 102 -4.83 -25.65 2.70
C ASP A 102 -3.48 -24.94 2.54
N HIS A 103 -3.37 -24.10 1.51
CA HIS A 103 -2.17 -23.30 1.27
C HIS A 103 -1.91 -22.28 2.39
N GLN A 104 -2.95 -21.56 2.83
CA GLN A 104 -2.84 -20.58 3.91
C GLN A 104 -2.48 -21.26 5.25
N ILE A 105 -3.08 -22.42 5.53
CA ILE A 105 -2.78 -23.24 6.70
C ILE A 105 -1.32 -23.69 6.68
N ARG A 106 -0.83 -24.20 5.54
CA ARG A 106 0.57 -24.62 5.37
C ARG A 106 1.55 -23.46 5.58
N VAL A 107 1.27 -22.31 4.97
CA VAL A 107 2.13 -21.11 5.12
C VAL A 107 2.13 -20.63 6.57
N ARG A 108 0.97 -20.64 7.24
CA ARG A 108 0.88 -20.26 8.66
C ARG A 108 1.64 -21.23 9.55
N ALA A 109 1.48 -22.54 9.35
CA ALA A 109 2.19 -23.57 10.10
C ALA A 109 3.71 -23.47 9.91
N ALA A 110 4.19 -23.23 8.70
CA ALA A 110 5.62 -23.02 8.43
C ALA A 110 6.18 -21.80 9.18
N LYS A 111 5.42 -20.69 9.23
CA LYS A 111 5.82 -19.48 9.96
C LYS A 111 5.81 -19.68 11.48
N LEU A 112 4.82 -20.43 11.98
CA LEU A 112 4.66 -20.75 13.40
C LEU A 112 5.78 -21.66 13.90
N LEU A 113 6.04 -22.76 13.19
CA LEU A 113 7.07 -23.74 13.53
C LEU A 113 8.50 -23.19 13.28
N GLY A 114 8.66 -22.34 12.28
CA GLY A 114 9.94 -21.68 11.96
C GLY A 114 10.29 -20.50 12.88
N GLY A 115 9.50 -20.22 13.92
CA GLY A 115 9.74 -19.14 14.87
C GLY A 115 9.62 -17.73 14.29
N CYS A 116 9.17 -17.59 13.04
CA CYS A 116 9.05 -16.29 12.38
C CYS A 116 7.70 -15.60 12.64
N ASP A 117 6.75 -16.30 13.28
CA ASP A 117 5.55 -15.67 13.83
C ASP A 117 5.94 -14.90 15.09
N ARG A 118 6.51 -13.70 14.89
CA ARG A 118 6.60 -12.69 15.95
C ARG A 118 5.17 -12.33 16.31
N ARG A 119 4.61 -13.09 17.27
CA ARG A 119 3.34 -12.84 17.93
C ARG A 119 3.16 -11.33 18.04
N GLY A 120 2.07 -10.81 17.46
CA GLY A 120 1.63 -9.46 17.76
C GLY A 120 1.47 -9.40 19.27
N ALA A 121 2.48 -8.87 19.95
CA ALA A 121 2.48 -8.68 21.38
C ALA A 121 1.39 -7.66 21.67
N VAL A 122 0.19 -8.16 21.96
CA VAL A 122 -0.81 -7.40 22.68
C VAL A 122 -0.17 -7.11 24.03
N LYS A 123 0.22 -5.85 24.25
CA LYS A 123 0.62 -5.38 25.57
C LYS A 123 -0.59 -5.54 26.50
N ALA A 124 -0.39 -6.28 27.59
CA ALA A 124 -1.25 -6.26 28.75
C ALA A 124 -1.14 -4.90 29.47
#